data_AF-A0A0F8WF21-F1
#
_entry.id   AF-A0A0F8WF21-F1
#
_cell.length_a   1.000
_cell.length_b   1.000
_cell.length_c   1.000
_cell.angle_alpha   90.00
_cell.angle_beta   90.00
_cell.angle_gamma   90.00
#
_symmetry.space_group_name_H-M   'P 1'
#
loop_
_entity.id
_entity.type
_entity.pdbx_description
1 polymer ?
#
loop_
_entity_poly.entity_id
_entity_poly.type
_entity_poly.pdbx_seq_one_letter_code
_entity_poly.pdbx_strand_id
1 'polypeptide(L)'
;FKDCISYNSINCRPTSSRGYNREPTNNEILMCRNHVLRAIYKYEPKIVFLLGGPAVRSIIGARWTKNLGGISKWRGWTIPDRELNTWLCPTFHPSYLMRMESKAADTVFRADIQRALKLGSLPKFQKEEDQVTIVEETQDLVDLLIGQHVQRVAWDIETTGLKPYDIANHKIVAVAFCVSDDRAYATPYPDMRKLKRVLVDRRIRKIAQNMKFEATWTHMFGYDVRGQEWDTMLASHVHDNRSGITSLKFQAYVRFGLVGYDNEVEPYLKSKNPKDSNTVNRMEEAMRVKRKEVLIYCGTDALVTYRLAMQQMEELGYARDLH
;
A
#
# COMPACT_ATOMS: atom_id res chain seq x y z
N PHE A 1 -6.59 28.83 -22.12
CA PHE A 1 -6.31 27.39 -22.04
C PHE A 1 -7.62 26.66 -22.23
N LYS A 2 -7.82 25.93 -23.35
CA LYS A 2 -9.09 25.24 -23.63
C LYS A 2 -9.14 23.85 -22.97
N ASP A 3 -8.03 23.10 -22.99
CA ASP A 3 -8.03 21.69 -22.58
C ASP A 3 -7.05 21.33 -21.44
N CYS A 4 -6.01 22.14 -21.19
CA CYS A 4 -5.03 21.89 -20.12
C CYS A 4 -4.44 23.17 -19.55
N ILE A 5 -4.06 23.14 -18.27
CA ILE A 5 -3.42 24.26 -17.56
C ILE A 5 -2.06 23.80 -17.06
N SER A 6 -1.03 24.61 -17.30
CA SER A 6 0.29 24.42 -16.70
C SER A 6 0.42 25.31 -15.46
N TYR A 7 0.90 24.75 -14.36
CA TYR A 7 1.10 25.45 -13.10
C TYR A 7 2.42 25.01 -12.45
N ASN A 8 3.23 25.96 -12.00
CA ASN A 8 4.52 25.65 -11.38
C ASN A 8 4.36 25.21 -9.93
N SER A 9 5.19 24.27 -9.48
CA SER A 9 5.22 23.86 -8.06
C SER A 9 5.66 25.00 -7.12
N ILE A 10 6.36 25.99 -7.66
CA ILE A 10 6.70 27.25 -6.97
C ILE A 10 6.45 28.44 -7.89
N ASN A 11 6.00 29.56 -7.32
CA ASN A 11 5.71 30.78 -8.09
C ASN A 11 6.89 31.76 -8.14
N CYS A 12 7.90 31.54 -7.30
CA CYS A 12 9.15 32.29 -7.30
C CYS A 12 10.16 31.66 -8.28
N ARG A 13 11.13 32.45 -8.76
CA ARG A 13 12.26 31.91 -9.53
C ARG A 13 13.38 31.47 -8.56
N PRO A 14 13.68 30.18 -8.44
CA PRO A 14 14.72 29.71 -7.53
C PRO A 14 16.10 29.96 -8.15
N THR A 15 16.89 30.85 -7.53
CA THR A 15 18.25 31.15 -7.97
C THR A 15 19.29 30.86 -6.89
N SER A 16 20.53 30.59 -7.31
CA SER A 16 21.70 30.62 -6.43
C SER A 16 22.06 32.06 -6.07
N SER A 17 23.01 32.24 -5.14
CA SER A 17 23.56 33.57 -4.78
C SER A 17 24.19 34.31 -5.97
N ARG A 18 24.56 33.58 -7.04
CA ARG A 18 25.12 34.13 -8.29
C ARG A 18 24.07 34.33 -9.40
N GLY A 19 22.77 34.16 -9.11
CA GLY A 19 21.67 34.37 -10.07
C GLY A 19 21.38 33.20 -11.02
N TYR A 20 22.09 32.08 -10.91
CA TYR A 20 21.84 30.88 -11.74
C TYR A 20 20.61 30.11 -11.27
N ASN A 21 19.84 29.54 -12.20
CA ASN A 21 18.69 28.69 -11.89
C ASN A 21 19.13 27.46 -11.09
N ARG A 22 18.33 27.07 -10.09
CA ARG A 22 18.52 25.85 -9.31
C ARG A 22 17.20 25.10 -9.11
N GLU A 23 17.27 23.88 -8.61
CA GLU A 23 16.07 23.18 -8.13
C GLU A 23 15.48 23.91 -6.90
N PRO A 24 14.15 24.02 -6.79
CA PRO A 24 13.52 24.52 -5.59
C PRO A 24 13.81 23.62 -4.37
N THR A 25 14.01 24.25 -3.22
CA THR A 25 14.17 23.56 -1.94
C THR A 25 12.82 23.01 -1.47
N ASN A 26 12.87 22.03 -0.56
CA ASN A 26 11.66 21.48 0.07
C ASN A 26 10.83 22.55 0.78
N ASN A 27 11.50 23.51 1.43
CA ASN A 27 10.82 24.60 2.12
C ASN A 27 10.09 25.53 1.13
N GLU A 28 10.73 25.91 0.02
CA GLU A 28 10.08 26.72 -1.02
C GLU A 28 8.85 26.01 -1.62
N ILE A 29 8.95 24.70 -1.87
CA ILE A 29 7.84 23.88 -2.36
C ILE A 29 6.69 23.86 -1.34
N LEU A 30 7.02 23.65 -0.05
CA LEU A 30 6.03 23.61 1.03
C LEU A 30 5.28 24.95 1.15
N MET A 31 6.01 26.06 1.15
CA MET A 31 5.43 27.41 1.24
C MET A 31 4.54 27.74 0.04
N CYS A 32 4.89 27.26 -1.17
CA CYS A 32 4.10 27.51 -2.38
C CYS A 32 2.94 26.53 -2.57
N ARG A 33 2.89 25.39 -1.85
CA ARG A 33 1.91 24.31 -2.08
C ARG A 33 0.46 24.79 -2.08
N ASN A 34 0.10 25.72 -1.19
CA ASN A 34 -1.26 26.27 -1.11
C ASN A 34 -1.71 26.99 -2.39
N HIS A 35 -0.77 27.51 -3.19
CA HIS A 35 -1.11 28.06 -4.51
C HIS A 35 -1.47 26.98 -5.52
N VAL A 36 -0.72 25.85 -5.51
CA VAL A 36 -0.99 24.69 -6.36
C VAL A 36 -2.34 24.06 -6.00
N LEU A 37 -2.61 23.86 -4.71
CA LEU A 37 -3.89 23.31 -4.24
C LEU A 37 -5.07 24.20 -4.64
N ARG A 38 -4.95 25.52 -4.50
CA ARG A 38 -5.97 26.47 -4.97
C ARG A 38 -6.25 26.35 -6.47
N ALA A 39 -5.23 26.08 -7.28
CA ALA A 39 -5.44 25.82 -8.70
C ALA A 39 -6.21 24.51 -8.94
N ILE A 40 -5.85 23.43 -8.24
CA ILE A 40 -6.55 22.14 -8.34
C ILE A 40 -8.02 22.30 -7.94
N TYR A 41 -8.30 22.92 -6.79
CA TYR A 41 -9.68 23.15 -6.34
C TYR A 41 -10.46 24.10 -7.25
N LYS A 42 -9.81 25.09 -7.86
CA LYS A 42 -10.47 26.02 -8.79
C LYS A 42 -10.87 25.36 -10.11
N TYR A 43 -10.02 24.48 -10.64
CA TYR A 43 -10.19 23.93 -11.98
C TYR A 43 -10.73 22.49 -12.01
N GLU A 44 -10.79 21.83 -10.85
CA GLU A 44 -11.32 20.46 -10.68
C GLU A 44 -10.84 19.49 -11.78
N PRO A 45 -9.51 19.38 -11.99
CA PRO A 45 -8.99 18.56 -13.08
C PRO A 45 -9.30 17.09 -12.83
N LYS A 46 -9.61 16.35 -13.90
CA LYS A 46 -9.74 14.88 -13.83
C LYS A 46 -8.39 14.19 -13.64
N ILE A 47 -7.34 14.80 -14.21
CA ILE A 47 -5.97 14.28 -14.22
C ILE A 47 -5.02 15.43 -13.91
N VAL A 48 -4.10 15.22 -12.97
CA VAL A 48 -2.98 16.10 -12.69
C VAL A 48 -1.68 15.38 -13.02
N PHE A 49 -0.97 15.87 -14.03
CA PHE A 49 0.38 15.41 -14.34
C PHE A 49 1.40 16.03 -13.39
N LEU A 50 2.13 15.19 -12.66
CA LEU A 50 3.19 15.63 -11.75
C LEU A 50 4.54 15.51 -12.47
N LEU A 51 5.01 16.62 -13.04
CA LEU A 51 6.21 16.66 -13.87
C LEU A 51 7.48 16.79 -12.99
N GLY A 52 8.18 15.67 -12.80
CA GLY A 52 9.45 15.63 -12.08
C GLY A 52 9.35 15.65 -10.55
N GLY A 53 10.52 15.66 -9.91
CA GLY A 53 10.67 15.59 -8.45
C GLY A 53 9.93 16.70 -7.68
N PRO A 54 10.06 17.99 -8.06
CA PRO A 54 9.38 19.07 -7.36
C PRO A 54 7.84 18.93 -7.33
N ALA A 55 7.23 18.50 -8.43
CA ALA A 55 5.77 18.30 -8.51
C ALA A 55 5.31 17.12 -7.64
N VAL A 56 6.04 15.99 -7.69
CA VAL A 56 5.81 14.85 -6.79
C VAL A 56 5.92 15.28 -5.33
N ARG A 57 6.95 16.05 -4.98
CA ARG A 57 7.15 16.52 -3.61
C ARG A 57 6.04 17.47 -3.14
N SER A 58 5.55 18.34 -4.02
CA SER A 58 4.49 19.30 -3.71
C SER A 58 3.16 18.62 -3.36
N ILE A 59 2.79 17.57 -4.10
CA ILE A 59 1.49 16.91 -3.94
C ILE A 59 1.63 15.60 -3.16
N ILE A 60 2.36 14.62 -3.69
CA ILE A 60 2.52 13.30 -3.08
C ILE A 60 3.32 13.40 -1.77
N GLY A 61 4.37 14.24 -1.72
CA GLY A 61 5.21 14.40 -0.53
C GLY A 61 4.47 14.92 0.71
N ALA A 62 3.30 15.53 0.53
CA ALA A 62 2.46 15.95 1.64
C ALA A 62 1.53 14.84 2.18
N ARG A 63 1.41 13.73 1.45
CA ARG A 63 0.56 12.57 1.80
C ARG A 63 1.40 11.38 2.23
N TRP A 64 2.45 11.12 1.46
CA TRP A 64 3.36 10.01 1.65
C TRP A 64 4.47 10.41 2.64
N THR A 65 4.22 10.17 3.93
CA THR A 65 5.13 10.48 5.04
C THR A 65 6.32 9.53 5.16
N LYS A 66 6.33 8.45 4.38
CA LYS A 66 7.44 7.48 4.32
C LYS A 66 8.53 8.00 3.36
N ASN A 67 9.54 7.17 3.06
CA ASN A 67 10.59 7.57 2.12
C ASN A 67 10.01 7.84 0.71
N LEU A 68 9.94 9.13 0.36
CA LEU A 68 9.45 9.60 -0.93
C LEU A 68 10.36 9.14 -2.07
N GLY A 69 11.68 9.15 -1.90
CA GLY A 69 12.62 8.82 -2.99
C GLY A 69 12.56 9.81 -4.17
N GLY A 70 13.11 9.40 -5.32
CA GLY A 70 13.17 10.21 -6.54
C GLY A 70 12.03 9.91 -7.53
N ILE A 71 11.95 10.72 -8.59
CA ILE A 71 10.90 10.60 -9.62
C ILE A 71 10.80 9.19 -10.25
N SER A 72 11.91 8.48 -10.39
CA SER A 72 11.92 7.12 -10.97
C SER A 72 11.02 6.14 -10.22
N LYS A 73 10.87 6.32 -8.89
CA LYS A 73 9.94 5.52 -8.06
C LYS A 73 8.47 5.77 -8.40
N TRP A 74 8.15 7.00 -8.82
CA TRP A 74 6.78 7.48 -8.97
C TRP A 74 6.27 7.53 -10.39
N ARG A 75 7.16 7.64 -11.39
CA ARG A 75 6.74 7.77 -12.78
C ARG A 75 5.80 6.64 -13.20
N GLY A 76 4.79 6.98 -14.00
CA GLY A 76 3.82 6.08 -14.62
C GLY A 76 2.86 5.33 -13.70
N TRP A 77 2.86 5.61 -12.40
CA TRP A 77 1.71 5.26 -11.56
C TRP A 77 0.54 6.19 -11.89
N THR A 78 -0.67 5.65 -11.78
CA THR A 78 -1.93 6.39 -11.94
C THR A 78 -2.67 6.32 -10.60
N ILE A 79 -2.41 7.30 -9.74
CA ILE A 79 -2.79 7.26 -8.33
C ILE A 79 -4.16 7.91 -8.17
N PRO A 80 -5.18 7.21 -7.65
CA PRO A 80 -6.48 7.82 -7.41
C PRO A 80 -6.44 8.65 -6.13
N ASP A 81 -6.33 9.97 -6.23
CA ASP A 81 -6.31 10.83 -5.04
C ASP A 81 -7.72 11.05 -4.51
N ARG A 82 -8.05 10.39 -3.40
CA ARG A 82 -9.39 10.40 -2.81
C ARG A 82 -9.79 11.78 -2.25
N GLU A 83 -8.83 12.60 -1.81
CA GLU A 83 -9.10 13.91 -1.20
C GLU A 83 -9.22 15.02 -2.25
N LEU A 84 -8.34 15.05 -3.25
CA LEU A 84 -8.42 16.00 -4.36
C LEU A 84 -9.43 15.59 -5.44
N ASN A 85 -9.96 14.38 -5.36
CA ASN A 85 -10.88 13.81 -6.34
C ASN A 85 -10.34 13.88 -7.78
N THR A 86 -9.05 13.58 -7.95
CA THR A 86 -8.35 13.55 -9.26
C THR A 86 -7.40 12.36 -9.36
N TRP A 87 -7.08 11.94 -10.58
CA TRP A 87 -5.90 11.10 -10.80
C TRP A 87 -4.62 11.92 -10.69
N LEU A 88 -3.62 11.42 -9.97
CA LEU A 88 -2.25 11.93 -9.99
C LEU A 88 -1.39 11.02 -10.87
N CYS A 89 -0.77 11.61 -11.87
CA CYS A 89 0.03 10.89 -12.86
C CYS A 89 1.46 11.46 -12.90
N PRO A 90 2.38 10.96 -12.05
CA PRO A 90 3.76 11.40 -12.09
C PRO A 90 4.47 10.96 -13.36
N THR A 91 5.30 11.83 -13.92
CA THR A 91 6.18 11.48 -15.05
C THR A 91 7.41 12.39 -15.08
N PHE A 92 8.32 12.13 -16.01
CA PHE A 92 9.52 12.95 -16.16
C PHE A 92 9.20 14.39 -16.54
N HIS A 93 10.01 15.32 -16.04
CA HIS A 93 9.90 16.72 -16.43
C HIS A 93 10.47 16.91 -17.85
N PRO A 94 9.85 17.72 -18.74
CA PRO A 94 10.35 17.92 -20.11
C PRO A 94 11.82 18.37 -20.18
N SER A 95 12.27 19.20 -19.24
CA SER A 95 13.68 19.62 -19.18
C SER A 95 14.67 18.47 -18.91
N TYR A 96 14.24 17.39 -18.28
CA TYR A 96 15.06 16.18 -18.14
C TYR A 96 15.18 15.46 -19.49
N LEU A 97 14.09 15.32 -20.23
CA LEU A 97 14.07 14.70 -21.56
C LEU A 97 14.97 15.46 -22.55
N MET A 98 14.83 16.79 -22.58
CA MET A 98 15.64 17.66 -23.44
C MET A 98 17.14 17.60 -23.11
N ARG A 99 17.52 17.41 -21.84
CA ARG A 99 18.94 17.31 -21.45
C ARG A 99 19.54 15.93 -21.72
N MET A 100 18.73 14.88 -21.60
CA MET A 100 19.23 13.51 -21.71
C MET A 100 19.26 13.00 -23.15
N GLU A 101 18.47 13.61 -24.06
CA GLU A 101 18.38 13.29 -25.49
C GLU A 101 18.30 11.77 -25.76
N SER A 102 17.55 11.06 -24.90
CA SER A 102 17.46 9.60 -24.92
C SER A 102 16.12 9.12 -25.45
N LYS A 103 16.14 8.36 -26.55
CA LYS A 103 14.94 7.71 -27.11
C LYS A 103 14.21 6.84 -26.10
N ALA A 104 14.93 6.21 -25.17
CA ALA A 104 14.33 5.39 -24.13
C ALA A 104 13.51 6.24 -23.14
N ALA A 105 14.05 7.39 -22.71
CA ALA A 105 13.36 8.30 -21.81
C ALA A 105 12.10 8.90 -22.46
N ASP A 106 12.18 9.25 -23.74
CA ASP A 106 11.03 9.72 -24.52
C ASP A 106 9.95 8.65 -24.66
N THR A 107 10.35 7.40 -24.90
CA THR A 107 9.41 6.26 -24.99
C THR A 107 8.68 6.05 -23.67
N VAL A 108 9.42 6.07 -22.54
CA VAL A 108 8.82 5.95 -21.20
C VAL A 108 7.88 7.12 -20.90
N PHE A 109 8.29 8.35 -21.19
CA PHE A 109 7.44 9.53 -21.00
C PHE A 109 6.14 9.42 -21.81
N ARG A 110 6.22 9.06 -23.10
CA ARG A 110 5.04 8.87 -23.95
C ARG A 110 4.13 7.78 -23.41
N ALA A 111 4.68 6.65 -22.95
CA ALA A 111 3.91 5.56 -22.36
C ALA A 111 3.20 5.99 -21.06
N ASP A 112 3.86 6.77 -20.20
CA ASP A 112 3.26 7.32 -18.99
C ASP A 112 2.07 8.25 -19.32
N ILE A 113 2.25 9.16 -20.28
CA ILE A 113 1.18 10.08 -20.73
C ILE A 113 0.02 9.28 -21.34
N GLN A 114 0.29 8.34 -22.24
CA GLN A 114 -0.74 7.51 -22.87
C GLN A 114 -1.53 6.68 -21.86
N ARG A 115 -0.88 6.16 -20.82
CA ARG A 115 -1.54 5.44 -19.74
C ARG A 115 -2.51 6.35 -18.99
N ALA A 116 -2.07 7.57 -18.64
CA ALA A 116 -2.89 8.54 -17.93
C ALA A 116 -4.10 9.00 -18.76
N LEU A 117 -3.94 9.23 -20.07
CA LEU A 117 -5.04 9.69 -20.93
C LEU A 117 -6.15 8.65 -21.14
N LYS A 118 -5.91 7.38 -20.81
CA LYS A 118 -6.92 6.31 -20.84
C LYS A 118 -7.77 6.26 -19.56
N LEU A 119 -7.44 7.05 -18.55
CA LEU A 119 -8.16 7.03 -17.27
C LEU A 119 -9.55 7.63 -17.42
N GLY A 120 -10.53 6.91 -16.89
CA GLY A 120 -11.90 7.39 -16.72
C GLY A 120 -12.08 8.18 -15.43
N SER A 121 -13.33 8.29 -14.98
CA SER A 121 -13.65 8.81 -13.66
C SER A 121 -13.00 7.96 -12.56
N LEU A 122 -12.72 8.57 -11.40
CA LEU A 122 -12.30 7.83 -10.23
C LEU A 122 -13.36 6.80 -9.83
N PRO A 123 -12.94 5.61 -9.35
CA PRO A 123 -13.88 4.67 -8.77
C PRO A 123 -14.46 5.24 -7.47
N LYS A 124 -15.61 4.71 -7.05
CA LYS A 124 -16.18 5.03 -5.73
C LYS A 124 -15.40 4.26 -4.67
N PHE A 125 -15.03 4.95 -3.60
CA PHE A 125 -14.33 4.35 -2.48
C PHE A 125 -15.28 4.18 -1.30
N GLN A 126 -15.24 3.01 -0.68
CA GLN A 126 -15.78 2.79 0.65
C GLN A 126 -14.63 2.83 1.65
N LYS A 127 -14.87 3.30 2.87
CA LYS A 127 -13.85 3.29 3.90
C LYS A 127 -13.48 1.86 4.26
N GLU A 128 -12.20 1.57 4.33
CA GLU A 128 -11.70 0.24 4.65
C GLU A 128 -12.12 -0.21 6.06
N GLU A 129 -12.21 0.73 7.02
CA GLU A 129 -12.65 0.45 8.40
C GLU A 129 -14.08 -0.13 8.48
N ASP A 130 -14.97 0.29 7.58
CA ASP A 130 -16.37 -0.17 7.55
C ASP A 130 -16.50 -1.58 6.93
N GLN A 131 -15.42 -2.08 6.32
CA GLN A 131 -15.35 -3.37 5.63
C GLN A 131 -14.63 -4.43 6.48
N VAL A 132 -14.17 -4.06 7.67
CA VAL A 132 -13.53 -4.96 8.64
C VAL A 132 -14.50 -5.25 9.78
N THR A 133 -14.89 -6.52 9.91
CA THR A 133 -15.68 -7.01 11.04
C THR A 133 -14.78 -7.64 12.08
N ILE A 134 -14.87 -7.17 13.33
CA ILE A 134 -14.14 -7.78 14.45
C ILE A 134 -14.90 -9.01 14.94
N VAL A 135 -14.23 -10.15 15.00
CA VAL A 135 -14.74 -11.42 15.51
C VAL A 135 -13.92 -11.79 16.74
N GLU A 136 -14.52 -11.70 17.92
CA GLU A 136 -13.81 -11.86 19.20
C GLU A 136 -13.25 -13.28 19.39
N GLU A 137 -14.02 -14.31 19.03
CA GLU A 137 -13.65 -15.70 19.24
C GLU A 137 -13.07 -16.34 17.97
N THR A 138 -11.95 -17.06 18.11
CA THR A 138 -11.33 -17.75 16.98
C THR A 138 -12.23 -18.85 16.39
N GLN A 139 -13.07 -19.47 17.22
CA GLN A 139 -13.98 -20.52 16.73
C GLN A 139 -15.04 -19.93 15.79
N ASP A 140 -15.62 -18.79 16.16
CA ASP A 140 -16.61 -18.09 15.32
C ASP A 140 -16.01 -17.66 14.00
N LEU A 141 -14.75 -17.19 13.98
CA LEU A 141 -14.03 -16.89 12.75
C LEU A 141 -13.90 -18.13 11.85
N VAL A 142 -13.50 -19.28 12.42
CA VAL A 142 -13.37 -20.53 11.67
C VAL A 142 -14.73 -20.96 11.10
N ASP A 143 -15.79 -20.88 11.89
CA ASP A 143 -17.12 -21.28 11.48
C ASP A 143 -17.70 -20.34 10.41
N LEU A 144 -17.42 -19.04 10.49
CA LEU A 144 -17.74 -18.06 9.45
C LEU A 144 -17.03 -18.38 8.13
N LEU A 145 -15.73 -18.63 8.16
CA LEU A 145 -14.94 -18.93 6.95
C LEU A 145 -15.40 -20.23 6.28
N ILE A 146 -15.61 -21.29 7.08
CA ILE A 146 -16.07 -22.58 6.56
C ILE A 146 -17.52 -22.48 6.06
N GLY A 147 -18.40 -21.84 6.83
CA GLY A 147 -19.82 -21.70 6.49
C GLY A 147 -20.08 -20.84 5.26
N GLN A 148 -19.19 -19.89 4.95
CA GLN A 148 -19.23 -19.11 3.70
C GLN A 148 -18.68 -19.87 2.48
N HIS A 149 -18.18 -21.10 2.66
CA HIS A 149 -17.58 -21.90 1.59
C HIS A 149 -16.48 -21.13 0.82
N VAL A 150 -15.65 -20.38 1.54
CA VAL A 150 -14.60 -19.56 0.93
C VAL A 150 -13.59 -20.43 0.18
N GLN A 151 -13.33 -20.10 -1.08
CA GLN A 151 -12.35 -20.82 -1.91
C GLN A 151 -10.97 -20.14 -1.87
N ARG A 152 -10.94 -18.85 -1.56
CA ARG A 152 -9.73 -18.02 -1.59
C ARG A 152 -9.84 -16.95 -0.52
N VAL A 153 -8.78 -16.79 0.26
CA VAL A 153 -8.68 -15.77 1.29
C VAL A 153 -7.33 -15.08 1.23
N ALA A 154 -7.31 -13.77 1.44
CA ALA A 154 -6.10 -13.09 1.86
C ALA A 154 -6.05 -13.09 3.39
N TRP A 155 -4.87 -13.18 3.97
CA TRP A 155 -4.74 -13.19 5.42
C TRP A 155 -3.45 -12.51 5.86
N ASP A 156 -3.48 -12.07 7.10
CA ASP A 156 -2.40 -11.31 7.72
C ASP A 156 -2.37 -11.58 9.23
N ILE A 157 -1.21 -11.42 9.86
CA ILE A 157 -1.05 -11.56 11.31
C ILE A 157 -0.27 -10.38 11.89
N GLU A 158 -0.71 -9.91 13.04
CA GLU A 158 0.04 -8.96 13.86
C GLU A 158 0.74 -9.67 15.00
N THR A 159 1.99 -9.32 15.23
CA THR A 159 2.85 -10.08 16.14
C THR A 159 3.73 -9.17 16.99
N THR A 160 4.22 -9.71 18.09
CA THR A 160 5.09 -8.96 19.00
C THR A 160 6.56 -8.93 18.58
N GLY A 161 6.91 -9.41 17.37
CA GLY A 161 8.28 -9.45 16.88
C GLY A 161 8.38 -9.80 15.40
N LEU A 162 9.59 -9.75 14.84
CA LEU A 162 9.79 -10.12 13.43
C LEU A 162 10.03 -11.62 13.22
N LYS A 163 10.37 -12.34 14.29
CA LYS A 163 10.67 -13.76 14.26
C LYS A 163 10.02 -14.43 15.47
N PRO A 164 9.50 -15.66 15.33
CA PRO A 164 8.74 -16.30 16.40
C PRO A 164 9.60 -17.16 17.35
N TYR A 165 10.93 -17.11 17.25
CA TYR A 165 11.81 -18.10 17.89
C TYR A 165 11.93 -17.95 19.41
N ASP A 166 11.69 -16.76 19.95
CA ASP A 166 11.51 -16.56 21.40
C ASP A 166 10.06 -16.84 21.79
N ILE A 167 9.69 -18.11 21.78
CA ILE A 167 8.31 -18.59 21.98
C ILE A 167 7.75 -18.17 23.36
N ALA A 168 8.61 -17.90 24.34
CA ALA A 168 8.19 -17.47 25.67
C ALA A 168 7.64 -16.03 25.67
N ASN A 169 8.17 -15.16 24.81
CA ASN A 169 7.85 -13.74 24.79
C ASN A 169 7.07 -13.31 23.53
N HIS A 170 7.20 -14.05 22.44
CA HIS A 170 6.58 -13.72 21.17
C HIS A 170 5.16 -14.27 21.05
N LYS A 171 4.24 -13.41 20.59
CA LYS A 171 2.82 -13.70 20.45
C LYS A 171 2.29 -13.20 19.13
N ILE A 172 1.28 -13.90 18.62
CA ILE A 172 0.36 -13.38 17.61
C ILE A 172 -0.75 -12.66 18.37
N VAL A 173 -0.90 -11.35 18.13
CA VAL A 173 -1.86 -10.49 18.83
C VAL A 173 -3.13 -10.26 18.04
N ALA A 174 -3.08 -10.42 16.71
CA ALA A 174 -4.24 -10.41 15.84
C ALA A 174 -4.00 -11.29 14.61
N VAL A 175 -5.10 -11.77 14.02
CA VAL A 175 -5.14 -12.36 12.68
C VAL A 175 -6.31 -11.75 11.92
N ALA A 176 -6.16 -11.60 10.62
CA ALA A 176 -7.26 -11.22 9.75
C ALA A 176 -7.37 -12.14 8.53
N PHE A 177 -8.60 -12.30 8.04
CA PHE A 177 -8.91 -12.98 6.79
C PHE A 177 -9.86 -12.11 5.96
N CYS A 178 -9.49 -11.83 4.71
CA CYS A 178 -10.32 -11.18 3.73
C CYS A 178 -10.87 -12.20 2.73
N VAL A 179 -12.19 -12.18 2.52
CA VAL A 179 -12.92 -13.20 1.75
C VAL A 179 -13.49 -12.68 0.43
N SER A 180 -13.64 -11.36 0.28
CA SER A 180 -14.07 -10.67 -0.93
C SER A 180 -13.31 -9.35 -1.07
N ASP A 181 -13.61 -8.56 -2.11
CA ASP A 181 -13.04 -7.23 -2.32
C ASP A 181 -13.52 -6.19 -1.30
N ASP A 182 -14.52 -6.50 -0.49
CA ASP A 182 -15.18 -5.57 0.43
C ASP A 182 -15.43 -6.14 1.84
N ARG A 183 -14.88 -7.32 2.17
CA ARG A 183 -15.16 -7.96 3.46
C ARG A 183 -13.96 -8.68 4.05
N ALA A 184 -13.54 -8.21 5.23
CA ALA A 184 -12.53 -8.83 6.05
C ALA A 184 -13.01 -9.07 7.49
N TYR A 185 -12.44 -10.09 8.12
CA TYR A 185 -12.68 -10.45 9.50
C TYR A 185 -11.37 -10.39 10.27
N ALA A 186 -11.36 -9.77 11.45
CA ALA A 186 -10.17 -9.68 12.31
C ALA A 186 -10.46 -10.25 13.69
N THR A 187 -9.56 -11.07 14.23
CA THR A 187 -9.68 -11.71 15.54
C THR A 187 -8.47 -11.39 16.42
N PRO A 188 -8.69 -10.88 17.64
CA PRO A 188 -7.64 -10.66 18.63
C PRO A 188 -7.15 -11.97 19.25
N TYR A 189 -5.86 -12.07 19.55
CA TYR A 189 -5.22 -13.19 20.25
C TYR A 189 -5.71 -14.58 19.79
N PRO A 190 -5.54 -14.92 18.49
CA PRO A 190 -6.13 -16.12 17.92
C PRO A 190 -5.57 -17.42 18.50
N ASP A 191 -6.43 -18.42 18.72
CA ASP A 191 -5.99 -19.80 18.93
C ASP A 191 -5.60 -20.44 17.59
N MET A 192 -4.31 -20.39 17.28
CA MET A 192 -3.75 -20.95 16.05
C MET A 192 -4.03 -22.45 15.87
N ARG A 193 -4.34 -23.21 16.92
CA ARG A 193 -4.70 -24.64 16.79
C ARG A 193 -6.07 -24.79 16.13
N LYS A 194 -7.01 -23.88 16.39
CA LYS A 194 -8.34 -23.87 15.75
C LYS A 194 -8.22 -23.47 14.28
N LEU A 195 -7.38 -22.49 13.97
CA LEU A 195 -7.12 -22.02 12.60
C LEU A 195 -6.46 -23.05 11.70
N LYS A 196 -5.85 -24.10 12.27
CA LYS A 196 -5.25 -25.22 11.51
C LYS A 196 -6.21 -25.76 10.46
N ARG A 197 -7.51 -25.90 10.78
CA ARG A 197 -8.53 -26.42 9.85
C ARG A 197 -8.66 -25.59 8.56
N VAL A 198 -8.48 -24.27 8.65
CA VAL A 198 -8.51 -23.36 7.49
C VAL A 198 -7.13 -23.32 6.81
N LEU A 199 -6.07 -23.16 7.60
CA LEU A 199 -4.72 -22.90 7.08
C LEU A 199 -4.08 -24.11 6.39
N VAL A 200 -4.46 -25.35 6.72
CA VAL A 200 -3.94 -26.57 6.07
C VAL A 200 -4.82 -27.08 4.93
N ASP A 201 -6.03 -26.56 4.77
CA ASP A 201 -6.94 -27.00 3.71
C ASP A 201 -6.49 -26.47 2.34
N ARG A 202 -6.07 -27.34 1.43
CA ARG A 202 -5.61 -26.95 0.08
C ARG A 202 -6.73 -26.39 -0.81
N ARG A 203 -7.99 -26.66 -0.47
CA ARG A 203 -9.16 -26.16 -1.20
C ARG A 203 -9.42 -24.68 -0.91
N ILE A 204 -8.97 -24.21 0.26
CA ILE A 204 -8.96 -22.78 0.60
C ILE A 204 -7.59 -22.24 0.18
N ARG A 205 -7.56 -21.44 -0.88
CA ARG A 205 -6.34 -20.80 -1.39
C ARG A 205 -5.96 -19.60 -0.53
N LYS A 206 -4.66 -19.43 -0.25
CA LYS A 206 -4.12 -18.38 0.63
C LYS A 206 -3.35 -17.36 -0.19
N ILE A 207 -3.66 -16.11 0.08
CA ILE A 207 -2.98 -14.94 -0.43
C ILE A 207 -2.37 -14.20 0.77
N ALA A 208 -1.15 -13.71 0.65
CA ALA A 208 -0.52 -12.88 1.67
C ALA A 208 0.46 -11.91 1.02
N GLN A 209 0.79 -10.84 1.72
CA GLN A 209 1.93 -10.00 1.38
C GLN A 209 3.15 -10.56 2.12
N ASN A 210 4.20 -10.99 1.41
CA ASN A 210 5.40 -11.58 2.02
C ASN A 210 5.05 -12.83 2.86
N MET A 211 4.41 -13.80 2.22
CA MET A 211 3.80 -15.00 2.79
C MET A 211 4.76 -15.86 3.65
N LYS A 212 6.06 -15.70 3.42
CA LYS A 212 7.12 -16.30 4.23
C LYS A 212 6.94 -15.94 5.71
N PHE A 213 6.52 -14.72 6.03
CA PHE A 213 6.36 -14.25 7.41
C PHE A 213 5.32 -15.08 8.15
N GLU A 214 4.09 -15.11 7.63
CA GLU A 214 2.97 -15.83 8.24
C GLU A 214 3.25 -17.35 8.30
N ALA A 215 3.88 -17.91 7.26
CA ALA A 215 4.29 -19.31 7.23
C ALA A 215 5.29 -19.64 8.35
N THR A 216 6.28 -18.75 8.59
CA THR A 216 7.28 -18.93 9.66
C THR A 216 6.63 -18.93 11.05
N TRP A 217 5.72 -17.98 11.29
CA TRP A 217 4.98 -17.91 12.56
C TRP A 217 4.08 -19.12 12.78
N THR A 218 3.39 -19.57 11.73
CA THR A 218 2.47 -20.72 11.82
C THR A 218 3.23 -22.03 12.07
N HIS A 219 4.42 -22.19 11.50
CA HIS A 219 5.25 -23.39 11.68
C HIS A 219 5.56 -23.67 13.16
N MET A 220 5.66 -22.63 14.00
CA MET A 220 5.89 -22.79 15.44
C MET A 220 4.73 -23.47 16.18
N PHE A 221 3.56 -23.57 15.56
CA PHE A 221 2.39 -24.29 16.07
C PHE A 221 2.29 -25.73 15.53
N GLY A 222 3.34 -26.23 14.86
CA GLY A 222 3.44 -27.62 14.43
C GLY A 222 2.67 -27.96 13.15
N TYR A 223 2.41 -26.98 12.29
CA TYR A 223 1.85 -27.23 10.95
C TYR A 223 2.24 -26.15 9.94
N ASP A 224 2.27 -26.53 8.66
CA ASP A 224 2.55 -25.62 7.56
C ASP A 224 1.26 -25.18 6.85
N VAL A 225 1.22 -23.91 6.46
CA VAL A 225 0.14 -23.34 5.65
C VAL A 225 0.15 -24.00 4.27
N ARG A 226 -0.99 -24.55 3.83
CA ARG A 226 -1.17 -25.21 2.54
C ARG A 226 -2.11 -24.42 1.64
N GLY A 227 -2.00 -24.61 0.33
CA GLY A 227 -2.80 -23.85 -0.63
C GLY A 227 -2.31 -22.40 -0.81
N GLN A 228 -1.04 -22.13 -0.52
CA GLN A 228 -0.37 -20.86 -0.81
C GLN A 228 -0.43 -20.59 -2.32
N GLU A 229 -1.25 -19.62 -2.72
CA GLU A 229 -1.57 -19.35 -4.12
C GLU A 229 -0.86 -18.11 -4.63
N TRP A 230 -0.83 -17.03 -3.85
CA TRP A 230 -0.32 -15.74 -4.33
C TRP A 230 0.37 -14.91 -3.25
N ASP A 231 1.64 -14.56 -3.48
CA ASP A 231 2.36 -13.57 -2.69
C ASP A 231 2.38 -12.24 -3.43
N THR A 232 1.66 -11.24 -2.90
CA THR A 232 1.52 -9.94 -3.55
C THR A 232 2.82 -9.14 -3.61
N MET A 233 3.78 -9.42 -2.72
CA MET A 233 5.11 -8.80 -2.75
C MET A 233 5.92 -9.36 -3.91
N LEU A 234 5.94 -10.69 -4.08
CA LEU A 234 6.65 -11.35 -5.18
C LEU A 234 6.05 -10.95 -6.53
N ALA A 235 4.72 -10.96 -6.65
CA ALA A 235 4.04 -10.49 -7.85
C ALA A 235 4.37 -9.01 -8.16
N SER A 236 4.48 -8.15 -7.14
CA SER A 236 4.92 -6.76 -7.35
C SER A 236 6.33 -6.67 -7.93
N HIS A 237 7.27 -7.52 -7.48
CA HIS A 237 8.63 -7.58 -8.02
C HIS A 237 8.67 -8.04 -9.48
N VAL A 238 7.78 -8.97 -9.87
CA VAL A 238 7.66 -9.46 -11.24
C VAL A 238 7.07 -8.37 -12.16
N HIS A 239 6.05 -7.66 -11.68
CA HIS A 239 5.40 -6.57 -12.42
C HIS A 239 6.32 -5.37 -12.67
N ASP A 240 7.08 -4.99 -11.64
CA ASP A 240 7.89 -3.79 -11.68
C ASP A 240 9.11 -3.94 -10.75
N ASN A 241 10.29 -3.97 -11.35
CA ASN A 241 11.54 -4.22 -10.64
C ASN A 241 12.18 -2.96 -10.04
N ARG A 242 11.48 -1.81 -10.05
CA ARG A 242 11.99 -0.59 -9.42
C ARG A 242 12.14 -0.80 -7.91
N SER A 243 13.12 -0.11 -7.32
CA SER A 243 13.35 -0.22 -5.88
C SER A 243 12.30 0.54 -5.07
N GLY A 244 11.89 -0.04 -3.94
CA GLY A 244 11.07 0.63 -2.93
C GLY A 244 9.59 0.76 -3.26
N ILE A 245 9.07 -0.03 -4.20
CA ILE A 245 7.65 0.00 -4.61
C ILE A 245 6.86 -1.25 -4.22
N THR A 246 7.48 -2.29 -3.66
CA THR A 246 6.81 -3.60 -3.49
C THR A 246 6.14 -3.80 -2.13
N SER A 247 6.24 -2.83 -1.21
CA SER A 247 5.55 -2.90 0.08
C SER A 247 4.04 -2.70 -0.08
N LEU A 248 3.26 -3.38 0.77
CA LEU A 248 1.81 -3.27 0.76
C LEU A 248 1.34 -1.82 0.89
N LYS A 249 1.90 -1.05 1.83
CA LYS A 249 1.57 0.37 2.03
C LYS A 249 1.82 1.22 0.79
N PHE A 250 2.87 0.92 0.02
CA PHE A 250 3.14 1.63 -1.23
C PHE A 250 2.12 1.25 -2.29
N GLN A 251 1.86 -0.05 -2.47
CA GLN A 251 0.87 -0.54 -3.42
C GLN A 251 -0.54 -0.05 -3.08
N ALA A 252 -0.90 0.00 -1.78
CA ALA A 252 -2.14 0.55 -1.26
C ALA A 252 -2.36 1.99 -1.74
N TYR A 253 -1.31 2.81 -1.60
CA TYR A 253 -1.37 4.20 -2.03
C TYR A 253 -1.46 4.33 -3.55
N VAL A 254 -0.53 3.73 -4.30
CA VAL A 254 -0.47 3.98 -5.75
C VAL A 254 -1.61 3.35 -6.55
N ARG A 255 -2.23 2.28 -6.04
CA ARG A 255 -3.34 1.58 -6.72
C ARG A 255 -4.71 2.00 -6.22
N PHE A 256 -4.84 2.27 -4.92
CA PHE A 256 -6.14 2.51 -4.29
C PHE A 256 -6.27 3.90 -3.67
N GLY A 257 -5.21 4.72 -3.65
CA GLY A 257 -5.25 6.03 -3.02
C GLY A 257 -5.29 5.96 -1.49
N LEU A 258 -5.04 4.78 -0.92
CA LEU A 258 -5.11 4.53 0.52
C LEU A 258 -3.76 4.85 1.17
N VAL A 259 -3.74 5.79 2.11
CA VAL A 259 -2.53 6.20 2.82
C VAL A 259 -2.87 6.51 4.28
N GLY A 260 -1.92 6.24 5.18
CA GLY A 260 -2.01 6.61 6.59
C GLY A 260 -2.95 5.76 7.45
N TYR A 261 -3.51 4.67 6.91
CA TYR A 261 -4.31 3.71 7.69
C TYR A 261 -3.49 3.02 8.79
N ASP A 262 -2.15 3.07 8.69
CA ASP A 262 -1.22 2.52 9.68
C ASP A 262 -0.76 3.54 10.74
N ASN A 263 -1.13 4.82 10.63
CA ASN A 263 -0.58 5.90 11.47
C ASN A 263 -0.74 5.64 12.98
N GLU A 264 -1.86 5.06 13.39
CA GLU A 264 -2.16 4.80 14.80
C GLU A 264 -1.40 3.58 15.36
N VAL A 265 -0.94 2.68 14.49
CA VAL A 265 -0.32 1.39 14.87
C VAL A 265 1.20 1.39 14.61
N GLU A 266 1.69 2.11 13.60
CA GLU A 266 3.11 2.19 13.23
C GLU A 266 4.06 2.52 14.40
N PRO A 267 3.71 3.40 15.37
CA PRO A 267 4.55 3.66 16.55
C PRO A 267 4.79 2.43 17.45
N TYR A 268 3.95 1.40 17.34
CA TYR A 268 3.99 0.20 18.16
C TYR A 268 4.69 -1.00 17.48
N LEU A 269 4.80 -0.97 16.15
CA LEU A 269 5.48 -2.02 15.37
C LEU A 269 7.01 -2.00 15.55
N LYS A 270 7.57 -0.88 16.01
CA LYS A 270 9.02 -0.72 16.20
C LYS A 270 9.43 -1.22 17.58
N SER A 271 10.45 -2.08 17.62
CA SER A 271 11.10 -2.44 18.88
C SER A 271 11.96 -1.28 19.41
N LYS A 272 12.23 -1.26 20.72
CA LYS A 272 13.11 -0.26 21.33
C LYS A 272 14.55 -0.32 20.81
N ASN A 273 14.99 -1.48 20.27
CA ASN A 273 16.29 -1.65 19.64
C ASN A 273 16.14 -2.22 18.22
N PRO A 274 16.15 -1.37 17.18
CA PRO A 274 15.86 -1.79 15.80
C PRO A 274 16.93 -2.70 15.17
N LYS A 275 18.08 -2.93 15.84
CA LYS A 275 19.13 -3.82 15.34
C LYS A 275 18.95 -5.29 15.76
N ASP A 276 17.99 -5.57 16.64
CA ASP A 276 17.75 -6.92 17.14
C ASP A 276 16.35 -7.41 16.74
N SER A 277 16.29 -8.34 15.78
CA SER A 277 15.03 -8.92 15.27
C SER A 277 14.27 -9.76 16.30
N ASN A 278 14.89 -10.09 17.44
CA ASN A 278 14.28 -10.86 18.52
C ASN A 278 13.70 -9.96 19.63
N THR A 279 13.87 -8.63 19.53
CA THR A 279 13.31 -7.73 20.54
C THR A 279 11.80 -7.57 20.38
N VAL A 280 11.10 -7.70 21.49
CA VAL A 280 9.65 -7.51 21.57
C VAL A 280 9.30 -6.06 21.20
N ASN A 281 8.38 -5.90 20.25
CA ASN A 281 7.81 -4.60 19.89
C ASN A 281 6.76 -4.16 20.93
N ARG A 282 5.98 -3.11 20.64
CA ARG A 282 4.98 -2.58 21.58
C ARG A 282 3.55 -2.98 21.20
N MET A 283 3.36 -4.05 20.41
CA MET A 283 2.02 -4.46 19.97
C MET A 283 1.12 -4.92 21.11
N GLU A 284 1.66 -5.49 22.20
CA GLU A 284 0.88 -5.77 23.42
C GLU A 284 0.39 -4.49 24.10
N GLU A 285 1.20 -3.42 24.08
CA GLU A 285 0.76 -2.12 24.55
C GLU A 285 -0.37 -1.58 23.66
N ALA A 286 -0.21 -1.67 22.33
CA ALA A 286 -1.23 -1.26 21.36
C ALA A 286 -2.54 -2.02 21.56
N MET A 287 -2.49 -3.33 21.77
CA MET A 287 -3.70 -4.13 22.05
C MET A 287 -4.41 -3.71 23.33
N ARG A 288 -3.70 -3.18 24.33
CA ARG A 288 -4.30 -2.68 25.57
C ARG A 288 -4.96 -1.31 25.39
N VAL A 289 -4.35 -0.40 24.62
CA VAL A 289 -4.80 1.01 24.54
C VAL A 289 -5.52 1.38 23.24
N LYS A 290 -5.34 0.59 22.18
CA LYS A 290 -5.77 0.82 20.80
C LYS A 290 -6.19 -0.50 20.12
N ARG A 291 -6.87 -1.39 20.88
CA ARG A 291 -7.28 -2.73 20.42
C ARG A 291 -8.01 -2.68 19.08
N LYS A 292 -8.98 -1.77 18.98
CA LYS A 292 -9.81 -1.63 17.77
C LYS A 292 -8.96 -1.21 16.58
N GLU A 293 -8.08 -0.23 16.74
CA GLU A 293 -7.21 0.27 15.69
C GLU A 293 -6.23 -0.81 15.19
N VAL A 294 -5.70 -1.65 16.09
CA VAL A 294 -4.87 -2.80 15.69
C VAL A 294 -5.66 -3.81 14.86
N LEU A 295 -6.89 -4.13 15.27
CA LEU A 295 -7.74 -5.09 14.55
C LEU A 295 -8.20 -4.54 13.19
N ILE A 296 -8.56 -3.26 13.13
CA ILE A 296 -8.87 -2.58 11.86
C ILE A 296 -7.64 -2.51 10.96
N TYR A 297 -6.44 -2.26 11.51
CA TYR A 297 -5.19 -2.27 10.75
C TYR A 297 -4.91 -3.64 10.12
N CYS A 298 -4.94 -4.71 10.91
CA CYS A 298 -4.73 -6.09 10.42
C CYS A 298 -5.79 -6.48 9.38
N GLY A 299 -7.06 -6.16 9.65
CA GLY A 299 -8.16 -6.36 8.69
C GLY A 299 -7.97 -5.60 7.39
N THR A 300 -7.47 -4.36 7.46
CA THR A 300 -7.16 -3.54 6.29
C THR A 300 -5.98 -4.10 5.50
N ASP A 301 -4.93 -4.60 6.17
CA ASP A 301 -3.80 -5.24 5.49
C ASP A 301 -4.26 -6.49 4.73
N ALA A 302 -5.11 -7.34 5.31
CA ALA A 302 -5.71 -8.47 4.60
C ALA A 302 -6.61 -8.02 3.42
N LEU A 303 -7.43 -6.97 3.62
CA LEU A 303 -8.34 -6.43 2.59
C LEU A 303 -7.57 -5.88 1.38
N VAL A 304 -6.56 -5.05 1.63
CA VAL A 304 -5.72 -4.47 0.58
C VAL A 304 -4.92 -5.56 -0.13
N THR A 305 -4.43 -6.56 0.61
CA THR A 305 -3.73 -7.72 0.04
C THR A 305 -4.64 -8.49 -0.92
N TYR A 306 -5.90 -8.74 -0.56
CA TYR A 306 -6.87 -9.39 -1.45
C TYR A 306 -7.07 -8.59 -2.75
N ARG A 307 -7.39 -7.29 -2.63
CA ARG A 307 -7.61 -6.41 -3.79
C ARG A 307 -6.38 -6.34 -4.69
N LEU A 308 -5.19 -6.23 -4.09
CA LEU A 308 -3.93 -6.19 -4.81
C LEU A 308 -3.69 -7.48 -5.58
N ALA A 309 -3.90 -8.64 -4.95
CA ALA A 309 -3.77 -9.93 -5.61
C ALA A 309 -4.73 -10.05 -6.79
N MET A 310 -5.99 -9.65 -6.63
CA MET A 310 -6.98 -9.72 -7.72
C MET A 310 -6.57 -8.88 -8.93
N GLN A 311 -6.05 -7.67 -8.72
CA GLN A 311 -5.50 -6.83 -9.78
C GLN A 311 -4.25 -7.46 -10.41
N GLN A 312 -3.30 -7.90 -9.60
CA GLN A 312 -2.05 -8.48 -10.10
C GLN A 312 -2.25 -9.77 -10.89
N MET A 313 -3.17 -10.63 -10.45
CA MET A 313 -3.53 -11.87 -11.16
C MET A 313 -4.08 -11.54 -12.54
N GLU A 314 -5.00 -10.57 -12.64
CA GLU A 314 -5.56 -10.10 -13.91
C GLU A 314 -4.47 -9.50 -14.82
N GLU A 315 -3.62 -8.64 -14.26
CA GLU A 315 -2.51 -8.02 -14.99
C GLU A 315 -1.47 -9.04 -15.50
N LEU A 316 -1.28 -10.19 -14.81
CA LEU A 316 -0.37 -11.27 -15.23
C LEU A 316 -1.06 -12.37 -16.04
N GLY A 317 -2.35 -12.23 -16.34
CA GLY A 317 -3.11 -13.28 -17.03
C GLY A 317 -3.22 -14.58 -16.24
N TYR A 318 -3.16 -14.52 -14.90
CA TYR A 318 -3.42 -15.66 -14.03
C TYR A 318 -4.93 -15.95 -14.06
N ALA A 319 -5.30 -17.08 -14.67
CA ALA A 319 -6.69 -17.48 -14.82
C ALA A 319 -7.36 -17.62 -13.44
N ARG A 320 -8.44 -16.86 -13.22
CA ARG A 320 -9.23 -16.91 -11.97
C ARG A 320 -9.99 -18.23 -11.83
N ASP A 321 -10.15 -18.97 -12.93
CA ASP A 321 -10.98 -20.15 -13.06
C ASP A 321 -10.14 -21.43 -12.99
N LEU A 322 -9.91 -21.91 -11.77
CA LEU A 322 -9.78 -23.35 -11.54
C LEU A 322 -11.10 -23.79 -10.90
N HIS A 323 -12.05 -24.16 -11.76
CA HIS A 323 -13.30 -24.84 -11.40
C HIS A 323 -13.05 -26.10 -10.57
#